data_AF-A0A0X3S2Q9-F1
#
_entry.id   AF-A0A0X3S2Q9-F1
#
_cell.length_a   1.000
_cell.length_b   1.000
_cell.length_c   1.000
_cell.angle_alpha   90.00
_cell.angle_beta   90.00
_cell.angle_gamma   90.00
#
_symmetry.space_group_name_H-M   'P 1'
#
loop_
_entity.id
_entity.type
_entity.pdbx_description
1 polymer ?
#
loop_
_entity_poly.entity_id
_entity_poly.type
_entity_poly.pdbx_seq_one_letter_code
_entity_poly.pdbx_strand_id
1 'polypeptide(L)'
;MSDAKSNGANTPGDGANGNGVNPEKDLGAANLPGMRGDHGEEIRVQRGMFGANNGGDTSGYGGLVRSVRLPGAATRPYGGWFDEVADELEGALEEQGLVPGNAIEKTVVDRGEVTFHIEREYLVAVAQTLRDDPALRFELCTGVSGVHYPGDKGRELHAVYHLRSITHNRVIRLEVSAPDADPHVPSLVPVYPTNDWHERETYDFFGLIFDGHPALTRIMMPDDWQGFPQRKDYPLGGIPVEYKGAQIPAPDQRRSYS
;
A
#
# COMPACT_ATOMS: atom_id res chain seq x y z
N MET A 1 38.27 -78.20 26.17
CA MET A 1 38.50 -78.29 24.71
C MET A 1 37.41 -77.44 24.06
N SER A 2 37.71 -76.14 23.87
CA SER A 2 37.95 -75.48 22.54
C SER A 2 36.62 -75.13 21.85
N ASP A 3 36.17 -73.87 21.94
CA ASP A 3 36.26 -72.79 20.89
C ASP A 3 35.29 -73.04 19.71
N ALA A 4 34.49 -72.12 19.14
CA ALA A 4 34.43 -70.65 19.15
C ALA A 4 33.04 -70.10 18.66
N LYS A 5 32.74 -68.84 19.07
CA LYS A 5 32.01 -67.67 18.44
C LYS A 5 30.88 -67.90 17.40
N SER A 6 29.80 -67.10 17.25
CA SER A 6 29.61 -65.64 17.39
C SER A 6 28.12 -65.22 17.44
N ASN A 7 27.84 -64.04 18.02
CA ASN A 7 26.55 -63.32 18.13
C ASN A 7 25.85 -63.00 16.79
N GLY A 8 24.50 -62.98 16.82
CA GLY A 8 23.63 -62.34 15.83
C GLY A 8 22.32 -61.88 16.48
N ALA A 9 22.02 -60.58 16.41
CA ALA A 9 20.95 -59.89 17.12
C ALA A 9 19.56 -60.10 16.48
N ASN A 10 18.55 -59.98 17.35
CA ASN A 10 17.13 -60.28 17.15
C ASN A 10 16.37 -59.05 16.64
N THR A 11 15.63 -59.14 15.52
CA THR A 11 14.42 -58.34 15.28
C THR A 11 13.53 -58.98 14.21
N PRO A 12 12.25 -59.26 14.54
CA PRO A 12 11.20 -59.28 13.53
C PRO A 12 10.01 -58.40 13.94
N GLY A 13 9.33 -57.79 12.96
CA GLY A 13 7.96 -57.31 13.17
C GLY A 13 7.57 -56.10 12.35
N ASP A 14 7.23 -56.35 11.09
CA ASP A 14 6.61 -55.43 10.13
C ASP A 14 5.15 -55.09 10.52
N GLY A 15 4.70 -53.86 10.26
CA GLY A 15 3.28 -53.50 10.37
C GLY A 15 2.97 -52.05 10.76
N ALA A 16 2.85 -51.16 9.76
CA ALA A 16 1.73 -50.20 9.63
C ALA A 16 1.98 -49.26 8.43
N ASN A 17 1.23 -49.53 7.35
CA ASN A 17 1.19 -48.77 6.12
C ASN A 17 0.47 -47.42 6.38
N GLY A 18 1.23 -46.37 6.73
CA GLY A 18 0.73 -45.02 6.92
C GLY A 18 0.91 -44.18 5.66
N ASN A 19 0.01 -44.33 4.69
CA ASN A 19 -0.03 -43.54 3.46
C ASN A 19 -0.58 -42.11 3.72
N GLY A 20 -0.01 -41.43 4.72
CA GLY A 20 -0.28 -40.02 4.99
C GLY A 20 0.62 -39.18 4.11
N VAL A 21 0.03 -38.37 3.22
CA VAL A 21 0.75 -37.28 2.56
C VAL A 21 1.27 -36.39 3.68
N ASN A 22 2.57 -36.44 3.98
CA ASN A 22 3.18 -35.52 4.91
C ASN A 22 3.49 -34.25 4.12
N PRO A 23 2.71 -33.16 4.26
CA PRO A 23 2.85 -31.96 3.43
C PRO A 23 4.22 -31.28 3.61
N GLU A 24 4.97 -31.64 4.66
CA GLU A 24 6.32 -31.14 4.89
C GLU A 24 7.38 -31.79 3.98
N LYS A 25 7.13 -33.02 3.48
CA LYS A 25 8.09 -33.72 2.59
C LYS A 25 8.16 -33.15 1.18
N ASP A 26 7.13 -32.40 0.76
CA ASP A 26 7.02 -31.80 -0.58
C ASP A 26 7.38 -30.29 -0.60
N LEU A 27 7.89 -29.75 0.51
CA LEU A 27 8.35 -28.34 0.60
C LEU A 27 9.70 -28.15 -0.11
N GLY A 28 9.65 -28.01 -1.44
CA GLY A 28 10.78 -27.53 -2.26
C GLY A 28 10.67 -26.03 -2.58
N ALA A 29 11.77 -25.39 -2.99
CA ALA A 29 11.77 -23.98 -3.41
C ALA A 29 10.76 -23.66 -4.53
N ALA A 30 10.37 -24.66 -5.32
CA ALA A 30 9.36 -24.57 -6.37
C ALA A 30 7.90 -24.52 -5.85
N ASN A 31 7.67 -24.96 -4.61
CA ASN A 31 6.35 -25.03 -3.97
C ASN A 31 6.14 -23.96 -2.90
N LEU A 32 7.12 -23.06 -2.71
CA LEU A 32 6.95 -21.87 -1.88
C LEU A 32 6.09 -20.86 -2.64
N PRO A 33 5.17 -20.14 -1.96
CA PRO A 33 4.59 -18.93 -2.52
C PRO A 33 5.71 -18.04 -3.05
N GLY A 34 5.55 -17.49 -4.25
CA GLY A 34 6.59 -16.67 -4.89
C GLY A 34 7.16 -15.64 -3.91
N MET A 35 8.49 -15.63 -3.75
CA MET A 35 9.16 -14.65 -2.90
C MET A 35 8.78 -13.26 -3.37
N ARG A 36 8.12 -12.49 -2.50
CA ARG A 36 7.92 -11.06 -2.71
C ARG A 36 9.32 -10.44 -2.72
N GLY A 37 9.65 -9.67 -3.76
CA GLY A 37 10.99 -9.09 -3.92
C GLY A 37 11.46 -8.35 -2.67
N ASP A 38 12.75 -8.47 -2.33
CA ASP A 38 13.37 -7.87 -1.14
C ASP A 38 13.70 -6.38 -1.32
N HIS A 39 13.15 -5.74 -2.35
CA HIS A 39 13.42 -4.34 -2.68
C HIS A 39 12.33 -3.43 -2.09
N GLY A 40 12.73 -2.31 -1.48
CA GLY A 40 11.82 -1.27 -0.99
C GLY A 40 11.98 -0.88 0.47
N GLU A 41 11.24 0.15 0.88
CA GLU A 41 11.25 0.72 2.22
C GLU A 41 10.31 -0.08 3.14
N GLU A 42 10.83 -0.57 4.26
CA GLU A 42 10.04 -1.35 5.21
C GLU A 42 9.23 -0.44 6.15
N ILE A 43 7.90 -0.45 5.97
CA ILE A 43 6.99 0.41 6.75
C ILE A 43 6.36 -0.32 7.94
N ARG A 44 6.34 -1.66 7.95
CA ARG A 44 5.79 -2.45 9.06
C ARG A 44 6.28 -3.89 9.01
N VAL A 45 6.62 -4.46 10.16
CA VAL A 45 6.85 -5.91 10.32
C VAL A 45 5.70 -6.49 11.15
N GLN A 46 5.04 -7.53 10.63
CA GLN A 46 4.03 -8.30 11.34
C GLN A 46 4.57 -9.71 11.63
N ARG A 47 4.48 -10.13 12.89
CA ARG A 47 4.75 -11.51 13.31
C ARG A 47 3.43 -12.26 13.52
N GLY A 48 3.39 -13.52 13.07
CA GLY A 48 2.19 -14.32 13.02
C GLY A 48 1.23 -13.92 11.89
N MET A 49 0.56 -14.91 11.28
CA MET A 49 -0.47 -14.64 10.26
C MET A 49 -1.60 -13.75 10.78
N PHE A 50 -1.92 -13.87 12.08
CA PHE A 50 -3.05 -13.20 12.72
C PHE A 50 -2.67 -12.06 13.68
N GLY A 51 -1.38 -11.75 13.83
CA GLY A 51 -0.92 -10.62 14.64
C GLY A 51 -1.19 -10.74 16.14
N ALA A 52 -1.37 -11.96 16.66
CA ALA A 52 -1.53 -12.22 18.09
C ALA A 52 -0.18 -12.00 18.80
N ASN A 53 -0.13 -11.00 19.68
CA ASN A 53 1.10 -10.65 20.42
C ASN A 53 1.16 -11.25 21.83
N ASN A 54 0.04 -11.81 22.33
CA ASN A 54 -0.10 -12.34 23.69
C ASN A 54 -0.76 -13.73 23.65
N GLY A 55 0.04 -14.79 23.77
CA GLY A 55 -0.45 -16.18 23.85
C GLY A 55 0.46 -17.20 23.18
N GLY A 56 0.33 -18.48 23.55
CA GLY A 56 0.97 -19.58 22.84
C GLY A 56 0.34 -19.72 21.44
N ASP A 57 1.17 -19.77 20.39
CA ASP A 57 0.67 -19.95 19.04
C ASP A 57 0.07 -21.35 18.84
N THR A 58 -1.26 -21.44 18.88
CA THR A 58 -2.00 -22.67 18.55
C THR A 58 -2.31 -22.79 17.06
N SER A 59 -2.05 -21.74 16.27
CA SER A 59 -2.31 -21.74 14.84
C SER A 59 -1.18 -22.39 14.02
N GLY A 60 0.01 -22.53 14.60
CA GLY A 60 1.22 -22.99 13.92
C GLY A 60 1.84 -21.94 12.99
N TYR A 61 1.25 -20.74 12.90
CA TYR A 61 1.68 -19.66 12.02
C TYR A 61 2.44 -18.53 12.73
N GLY A 62 2.75 -18.67 14.01
CA GLY A 62 3.42 -17.68 14.86
C GLY A 62 4.88 -17.43 14.46
N GLY A 63 5.51 -18.39 13.78
CA GLY A 63 6.83 -18.20 13.16
C GLY A 63 6.82 -17.35 11.89
N LEU A 64 5.65 -17.06 11.30
CA LEU A 64 5.57 -16.25 10.09
C LEU A 64 5.95 -14.80 10.40
N VAL A 65 6.88 -14.26 9.62
CA VAL A 65 7.21 -12.85 9.61
C VAL A 65 6.82 -12.29 8.26
N ARG A 66 5.95 -11.28 8.25
CA ARG A 66 5.53 -10.55 7.06
C ARG A 66 5.96 -9.10 7.18
N SER A 67 6.93 -8.70 6.39
CA SER A 67 7.27 -7.29 6.16
C SER A 67 6.30 -6.69 5.14
N VAL A 68 5.65 -5.59 5.50
CA VAL A 68 4.98 -4.68 4.58
C VAL A 68 6.04 -3.67 4.13
N ARG A 69 6.29 -3.64 2.83
CA ARG A 69 7.26 -2.74 2.22
C ARG A 69 6.58 -1.90 1.15
N LEU A 70 6.93 -0.62 1.09
CA LEU A 70 6.64 0.22 -0.05
C LEU A 70 7.69 -0.03 -1.13
N PRO A 71 7.35 0.03 -2.42
CA PRO A 71 8.33 -0.08 -3.49
C PRO A 71 9.44 0.96 -3.33
N GLY A 72 10.68 0.55 -3.58
CA GLY A 72 11.83 1.46 -3.57
C GLY A 72 11.87 2.31 -4.85
N ALA A 73 12.71 3.33 -4.85
CA ALA A 73 12.99 4.11 -6.06
C ALA A 73 13.52 3.20 -7.18
N ALA A 74 12.92 3.31 -8.35
CA ALA A 74 13.38 2.61 -9.55
C ALA A 74 14.66 3.27 -10.08
N THR A 75 15.54 2.48 -10.67
CA THR A 75 16.74 2.95 -11.36
C THR A 75 16.50 2.99 -12.85
N ARG A 76 16.93 4.07 -13.52
CA ARG A 76 16.89 4.14 -14.98
C ARG A 76 17.77 3.06 -15.62
N PRO A 77 17.40 2.51 -16.79
CA PRO A 77 16.17 2.79 -17.52
C PRO A 77 14.93 2.17 -16.85
N TYR A 78 13.85 2.94 -16.80
CA TYR A 78 12.55 2.52 -16.26
C TYR A 78 11.84 1.50 -17.17
N GLY A 79 12.09 1.58 -18.47
CA GLY A 79 11.59 0.68 -19.49
C GLY A 79 10.38 1.21 -20.25
N GLY A 80 10.27 0.79 -21.52
CA GLY A 80 9.18 1.21 -22.40
C GLY A 80 9.22 2.71 -22.68
N TRP A 81 8.06 3.35 -22.58
CA TRP A 81 7.90 4.80 -22.77
C TRP A 81 8.04 5.60 -21.47
N PHE A 82 8.31 4.95 -20.33
CA PHE A 82 8.40 5.63 -19.04
C PHE A 82 9.60 6.57 -18.96
N ASP A 83 10.73 6.18 -19.55
CA ASP A 83 11.92 7.04 -19.62
C ASP A 83 11.64 8.30 -20.44
N GLU A 84 10.93 8.19 -21.57
CA GLU A 84 10.53 9.35 -22.38
C GLU A 84 9.66 10.31 -21.56
N VAL A 85 8.66 9.80 -20.84
CA VAL A 85 7.78 10.67 -20.02
C VAL A 85 8.54 11.30 -18.86
N ALA A 86 9.48 10.59 -18.24
CA ALA A 86 10.32 11.15 -17.20
C ALA A 86 11.25 12.24 -17.75
N ASP A 87 11.88 12.02 -18.90
CA ASP A 87 12.75 12.98 -19.58
C ASP A 87 12.01 14.25 -19.99
N GLU A 88 10.84 14.11 -20.61
CA GLU A 88 10.02 15.26 -21.02
C GLU A 88 9.50 16.03 -19.79
N LEU A 89 9.10 15.35 -18.72
CA LEU A 89 8.67 16.00 -17.49
C LEU A 89 9.82 16.76 -16.82
N GLU A 90 11.00 16.14 -16.69
CA GLU A 90 12.20 16.78 -16.12
C GLU A 90 12.60 18.00 -16.96
N GLY A 91 12.64 17.87 -18.29
CA GLY A 91 12.94 18.97 -19.20
C GLY A 91 11.94 20.13 -19.10
N ALA A 92 10.64 19.83 -19.07
CA ALA A 92 9.61 20.86 -18.95
C ALA A 92 9.63 21.58 -17.59
N LEU A 93 10.02 20.89 -16.51
CA LEU A 93 10.24 21.52 -15.20
C LEU A 93 11.46 22.44 -15.20
N GLU A 94 12.56 22.03 -15.85
CA GLU A 94 13.76 22.87 -15.99
C GLU A 94 13.48 24.16 -16.78
N GLU A 95 12.68 24.07 -17.85
CA GLU A 95 12.27 25.24 -18.64
C GLU A 95 11.45 26.26 -17.82
N GLN A 96 10.70 25.78 -16.83
CA GLN A 96 9.96 26.62 -15.89
C GLN A 96 10.84 27.18 -14.75
N GLY A 97 12.14 26.87 -14.76
CA GLY A 97 13.10 27.28 -13.73
C GLY A 97 12.99 26.47 -12.44
N LEU A 98 12.33 25.32 -12.46
CA LEU A 98 12.24 24.39 -11.33
C LEU A 98 13.35 23.36 -11.45
N VAL A 99 13.98 23.02 -10.33
CA VAL A 99 14.94 21.92 -10.27
C VAL A 99 14.14 20.62 -10.13
N PRO A 100 14.21 19.66 -11.08
CA PRO A 100 13.37 18.46 -11.04
C PRO A 100 13.54 17.64 -9.76
N GLY A 101 14.76 17.58 -9.21
CA GLY A 101 15.05 16.88 -7.95
C GLY A 101 14.40 17.48 -6.70
N ASN A 102 13.88 18.71 -6.77
CA ASN A 102 13.07 19.29 -5.68
C ASN A 102 11.58 18.99 -5.84
N ALA A 103 11.12 18.70 -7.07
CA ALA A 103 9.71 18.43 -7.36
C ALA A 103 9.40 16.94 -7.30
N ILE A 104 10.30 16.09 -7.82
CA ILE A 104 10.15 14.64 -7.88
C ILE A 104 11.06 14.02 -6.83
N GLU A 105 10.47 13.54 -5.73
CA GLU A 105 11.21 12.89 -4.63
C GLU A 105 11.80 11.54 -5.09
N LYS A 106 10.96 10.73 -5.74
CA LYS A 106 11.34 9.42 -6.28
C LYS A 106 10.38 8.97 -7.38
N THR A 107 10.89 8.17 -8.30
CA THR A 107 10.09 7.48 -9.32
C THR A 107 10.04 6.00 -8.99
N VAL A 108 8.85 5.41 -9.03
CA VAL A 108 8.60 4.00 -8.75
C VAL A 108 8.00 3.35 -10.00
N VAL A 109 8.54 2.19 -10.38
CA VAL A 109 7.95 1.32 -11.41
C VAL A 109 7.62 -0.01 -10.78
N ASP A 110 6.33 -0.34 -10.69
CA ASP A 110 5.85 -1.62 -10.17
C ASP A 110 4.82 -2.21 -11.14
N ARG A 111 4.98 -3.49 -11.47
CA ARG A 111 4.05 -4.27 -12.33
C ARG A 111 3.62 -3.56 -13.62
N GLY A 112 4.53 -2.81 -14.24
CA GLY A 112 4.27 -2.12 -15.52
C GLY A 112 3.50 -0.81 -15.38
N GLU A 113 3.47 -0.22 -14.19
CA GLU A 113 2.93 1.11 -13.95
C GLU A 113 4.01 2.01 -13.34
N VAL A 114 4.07 3.27 -13.79
CA VAL A 114 4.99 4.29 -13.27
C VAL A 114 4.25 5.24 -12.32
N THR A 115 4.86 5.52 -11.18
CA THR A 115 4.39 6.47 -10.18
C THR A 115 5.49 7.47 -9.88
N PHE A 116 5.18 8.76 -10.01
CA PHE A 116 6.07 9.85 -9.61
C PHE A 116 5.63 10.34 -8.23
N HIS A 117 6.51 10.25 -7.24
CA HIS A 117 6.30 10.86 -5.95
C HIS A 117 6.67 12.33 -6.04
N ILE A 118 5.66 13.19 -5.86
CA ILE A 118 5.80 14.64 -6.05
C ILE A 118 5.73 15.32 -4.68
N GLU A 119 6.64 16.26 -4.47
CA GLU A 119 6.58 17.15 -3.31
C GLU A 119 5.34 18.05 -3.42
N ARG A 120 4.58 18.13 -2.33
CA ARG A 120 3.22 18.72 -2.32
C ARG A 120 3.19 20.16 -2.83
N GLU A 121 4.24 20.93 -2.58
CA GLU A 121 4.38 22.33 -3.00
C GLU A 121 4.42 22.49 -4.53
N TYR A 122 4.88 21.47 -5.26
CA TYR A 122 5.02 21.49 -6.71
C TYR A 122 3.90 20.75 -7.44
N LEU A 123 2.97 20.11 -6.72
CA LEU A 123 1.89 19.30 -7.28
C LEU A 123 1.11 20.02 -8.39
N VAL A 124 0.69 21.27 -8.15
CA VAL A 124 -0.11 22.04 -9.13
C VAL A 124 0.70 22.34 -10.38
N ALA A 125 1.96 22.75 -10.23
CA ALA A 125 2.84 23.06 -11.36
C ALA A 125 3.12 21.81 -12.21
N VAL A 126 3.48 20.69 -11.56
CA VAL A 126 3.70 19.40 -12.22
C VAL A 126 2.43 18.93 -12.96
N ALA A 127 1.27 19.02 -12.32
CA ALA A 127 0.00 18.63 -12.93
C ALA A 127 -0.37 19.51 -14.14
N GLN A 128 -0.08 20.81 -14.09
CA GLN A 128 -0.27 21.72 -15.22
C GLN A 128 0.66 21.37 -16.39
N THR A 129 1.95 21.13 -16.12
CA THR A 129 2.93 20.71 -17.12
C THR A 129 2.51 19.41 -17.80
N LEU A 130 2.10 18.40 -17.02
CA LEU A 130 1.62 17.13 -17.56
C LEU A 130 0.39 17.30 -18.46
N ARG A 131 -0.48 18.26 -18.15
CA ARG A 131 -1.69 18.53 -18.94
C ARG A 131 -1.38 19.29 -20.24
N ASP A 132 -0.58 20.35 -20.13
CA ASP A 132 -0.45 21.39 -21.16
C ASP A 132 0.68 21.09 -22.15
N ASP A 133 1.71 20.34 -21.74
CA ASP A 133 2.83 19.98 -22.61
C ASP A 133 2.38 19.03 -23.75
N PRO A 134 2.67 19.34 -25.03
CA PRO A 134 2.28 18.51 -26.17
C PRO A 134 2.85 17.09 -26.19
N ALA A 135 4.04 16.86 -25.64
CA ALA A 135 4.69 15.56 -25.55
C ALA A 135 4.10 14.69 -24.42
N LEU A 136 3.56 15.33 -23.36
CA LEU A 136 2.96 14.63 -22.22
C LEU A 136 1.44 14.44 -22.37
N ARG A 137 0.69 15.52 -22.62
CA ARG A 137 -0.77 15.56 -22.82
C ARG A 137 -1.59 14.59 -21.96
N PHE A 138 -1.52 14.73 -20.65
CA PHE A 138 -2.41 14.00 -19.76
C PHE A 138 -3.73 14.78 -19.62
N GLU A 139 -4.71 14.50 -20.49
CA GLU A 139 -5.94 15.30 -20.52
C GLU A 139 -6.95 14.86 -19.46
N LEU A 140 -6.85 13.62 -18.98
CA LEU A 140 -7.83 13.02 -18.07
C LEU A 140 -7.19 12.72 -16.71
N CYS A 141 -7.73 13.34 -15.66
CA CYS A 141 -7.55 12.89 -14.28
C CYS A 141 -8.76 12.03 -13.89
N THR A 142 -8.54 10.75 -13.62
CA THR A 142 -9.63 9.82 -13.24
C THR A 142 -10.05 9.96 -11.78
N GLY A 143 -9.28 10.70 -10.97
CA GLY A 143 -9.58 10.99 -9.57
C GLY A 143 -8.35 10.85 -8.68
N VAL A 144 -8.46 11.42 -7.48
CA VAL A 144 -7.53 11.20 -6.37
C VAL A 144 -8.05 10.07 -5.48
N SER A 145 -7.15 9.24 -4.97
CA SER A 145 -7.43 8.21 -3.98
C SER A 145 -6.55 8.42 -2.75
N GLY A 146 -7.15 8.43 -1.57
CA GLY A 146 -6.43 8.47 -0.30
C GLY A 146 -5.90 7.11 0.13
N VAL A 147 -4.71 7.10 0.75
CA VAL A 147 -4.14 5.94 1.44
C VAL A 147 -3.54 6.41 2.76
N HIS A 148 -3.71 5.62 3.83
CA HIS A 148 -3.11 5.90 5.14
C HIS A 148 -2.14 4.78 5.54
N TYR A 149 -0.88 5.14 5.71
CA TYR A 149 0.22 4.29 6.19
C TYR A 149 0.74 4.79 7.55
N PRO A 150 0.18 4.33 8.69
CA PRO A 150 0.61 4.78 10.02
C PRO A 150 2.09 4.53 10.37
N GLY A 151 2.73 3.61 9.62
CA GLY A 151 4.14 3.26 9.77
C GLY A 151 5.11 4.15 8.99
N ASP A 152 4.61 4.94 8.03
CA ASP A 152 5.41 5.88 7.22
C ASP A 152 5.45 7.25 7.93
N LYS A 153 6.38 7.40 8.87
CA LYS A 153 6.41 8.54 9.80
C LYS A 153 6.72 9.85 9.09
N GLY A 154 5.86 10.85 9.27
CA GLY A 154 5.95 12.15 8.61
C GLY A 154 5.34 12.18 7.19
N ARG A 155 4.86 11.04 6.70
CA ARG A 155 4.21 10.87 5.39
C ARG A 155 3.05 9.88 5.51
N GLU A 156 2.28 9.97 6.59
CA GLU A 156 1.28 8.94 6.89
C GLU A 156 0.15 8.95 5.86
N LEU A 157 -0.25 10.13 5.36
CA LEU A 157 -1.35 10.29 4.43
C LEU A 157 -0.81 10.45 3.00
N HIS A 158 -1.33 9.65 2.08
CA HIS A 158 -0.95 9.69 0.67
C HIS A 158 -2.17 9.99 -0.20
N ALA A 159 -2.01 10.90 -1.14
CA ALA A 159 -2.96 11.25 -2.19
C ALA A 159 -2.40 10.75 -3.53
N VAL A 160 -3.06 9.75 -4.12
CA VAL A 160 -2.65 9.15 -5.40
C VAL A 160 -3.57 9.63 -6.50
N TYR A 161 -3.02 10.34 -7.48
CA TYR A 161 -3.73 10.86 -8.65
C TYR A 161 -3.44 9.98 -9.87
N HIS A 162 -4.49 9.54 -10.53
CA HIS A 162 -4.38 8.72 -11.74
C HIS A 162 -4.61 9.58 -12.97
N LEU A 163 -3.58 9.71 -13.80
CA LEU A 163 -3.61 10.51 -15.01
C LEU A 163 -3.54 9.63 -16.25
N ARG A 164 -4.35 9.98 -17.26
CA ARG A 164 -4.41 9.29 -18.54
C ARG A 164 -4.26 10.29 -19.68
N SER A 165 -3.32 9.98 -20.57
CA SER A 165 -3.22 10.61 -21.88
C SER A 165 -4.01 9.79 -22.89
N ILE A 166 -5.02 10.39 -23.51
CA ILE A 166 -5.74 9.80 -24.64
C ILE A 166 -4.93 10.00 -25.92
N THR A 167 -4.27 11.14 -26.09
CA THR A 167 -3.44 11.42 -27.27
C THR A 167 -2.33 10.39 -27.44
N HIS A 168 -1.60 10.08 -26.35
CA HIS A 168 -0.46 9.17 -26.39
C HIS A 168 -0.79 7.75 -25.89
N ASN A 169 -2.03 7.51 -25.44
CA ASN A 169 -2.48 6.26 -24.82
C ASN A 169 -1.58 5.78 -23.66
N ARG A 170 -1.25 6.71 -22.76
CA ARG A 170 -0.35 6.51 -21.61
C ARG A 170 -1.13 6.67 -20.30
N VAL A 171 -0.71 5.97 -19.24
CA VAL A 171 -1.29 6.08 -17.90
C VAL A 171 -0.16 6.17 -16.88
N ILE A 172 -0.20 7.20 -16.03
CA ILE A 172 0.77 7.41 -14.96
C ILE A 172 0.04 7.68 -13.65
N ARG A 173 0.77 7.58 -12.55
CA ARG A 173 0.31 7.99 -11.22
C ARG A 173 1.19 9.11 -10.68
N LEU A 174 0.58 10.10 -10.05
CA LEU A 174 1.27 11.02 -9.16
C LEU A 174 0.91 10.65 -7.74
N GLU A 175 1.88 10.60 -6.85
CA GLU A 175 1.66 10.32 -5.44
C GLU A 175 2.24 11.46 -4.62
N VAL A 176 1.42 12.06 -3.77
CA VAL A 176 1.82 13.13 -2.86
C VAL A 176 1.53 12.69 -1.46
N SER A 177 2.47 12.93 -0.54
CA SER A 177 2.30 12.58 0.86
C SER A 177 2.16 13.83 1.73
N ALA A 178 1.47 13.68 2.85
CA ALA A 178 1.36 14.69 3.90
C ALA A 178 1.45 14.01 5.28
N PRO A 179 2.06 14.68 6.26
CA PRO A 179 2.08 14.20 7.63
C PRO A 179 0.69 14.30 8.26
N ASP A 180 0.38 13.40 9.20
CA ASP A 180 -0.87 13.47 9.97
C ASP A 180 -1.01 14.77 10.78
N ALA A 181 0.11 15.36 11.21
CA ALA A 181 0.16 16.59 11.98
C ALA A 181 -0.11 17.86 11.14
N ASP A 182 0.09 17.80 9.82
CA ASP A 182 -0.13 18.87 8.86
C ASP A 182 -0.69 18.27 7.55
N PRO A 183 -1.97 17.86 7.54
CA PRO A 183 -2.56 17.06 6.47
C PRO A 183 -2.98 17.91 5.25
N HIS A 184 -2.17 18.91 4.90
CA HIS A 184 -2.45 19.87 3.83
C HIS A 184 -1.76 19.46 2.51
N VAL A 185 -2.54 19.48 1.42
CA VAL A 185 -2.08 19.24 0.03
C VAL A 185 -2.78 20.24 -0.90
N PRO A 186 -2.12 20.83 -1.91
CA PRO A 186 -2.80 21.70 -2.86
C PRO A 186 -3.88 20.98 -3.68
N SER A 187 -5.00 21.65 -3.92
CA SER A 187 -6.09 21.16 -4.78
C SER A 187 -5.67 21.14 -6.25
N LEU A 188 -6.01 20.07 -6.96
CA LEU A 188 -5.87 19.97 -8.42
C LEU A 188 -7.12 20.39 -9.19
N VAL A 189 -8.20 20.81 -8.51
CA VAL A 189 -9.43 21.29 -9.17
C VAL A 189 -9.18 22.41 -10.20
N PRO A 190 -8.29 23.40 -9.97
CA PRO A 190 -7.98 24.41 -10.98
C PRO A 190 -7.36 23.86 -12.27
N VAL A 191 -6.74 22.67 -12.21
CA VAL A 191 -6.10 21.99 -13.34
C VAL A 191 -7.06 20.98 -13.97
N TYR A 192 -7.67 20.15 -13.13
CA TYR A 192 -8.62 19.10 -13.49
C TYR A 192 -9.91 19.27 -12.67
N PRO A 193 -10.93 19.94 -13.21
CA PRO A 193 -12.21 20.14 -12.51
C PRO A 193 -12.92 18.83 -12.11
N THR A 194 -12.59 17.71 -12.77
CA THR A 194 -13.10 16.38 -12.42
C THR A 194 -12.69 15.92 -11.03
N ASN A 195 -11.67 16.54 -10.43
CA ASN A 195 -11.14 16.11 -9.14
C ASN A 195 -11.93 16.64 -7.93
N ASP A 196 -12.91 17.55 -8.13
CA ASP A 196 -13.69 18.16 -7.03
C ASP A 196 -14.29 17.10 -6.09
N TRP A 197 -15.04 16.15 -6.66
CA TRP A 197 -15.69 15.11 -5.86
C TRP A 197 -14.68 14.17 -5.19
N HIS A 198 -13.60 13.80 -5.88
CA HIS A 198 -12.60 12.86 -5.38
C HIS A 198 -11.76 13.48 -4.24
N GLU A 199 -11.44 14.78 -4.32
CA GLU A 199 -10.78 15.51 -3.25
C GLU A 199 -11.68 15.61 -2.02
N ARG A 200 -12.99 15.87 -2.20
CA ARG A 200 -13.96 15.85 -1.10
C ARG A 200 -14.14 14.47 -0.47
N GLU A 201 -14.13 13.41 -1.27
CA GLU A 201 -14.22 12.03 -0.80
C GLU A 201 -12.99 11.67 0.03
N THR A 202 -11.81 12.04 -0.45
CA THR A 202 -10.53 11.81 0.22
C THR A 202 -10.44 12.60 1.53
N TYR A 203 -10.95 13.84 1.55
CA TYR A 203 -11.12 14.61 2.78
C TYR A 203 -12.05 13.92 3.79
N ASP A 204 -13.21 13.44 3.35
CA ASP A 204 -14.21 12.83 4.25
C ASP A 204 -13.73 11.50 4.87
N PHE A 205 -12.99 10.70 4.10
CA PHE A 205 -12.51 9.38 4.55
C PHE A 205 -11.14 9.36 5.20
N PHE A 206 -10.23 10.24 4.78
CA PHE A 206 -8.84 10.28 5.22
C PHE A 206 -8.44 11.59 5.89
N GLY A 207 -9.24 12.66 5.81
CA GLY A 207 -8.92 13.93 6.45
C GLY A 207 -7.78 14.71 5.81
N LEU A 208 -7.44 14.42 4.56
CA LEU A 208 -6.55 15.26 3.76
C LEU A 208 -7.27 16.57 3.40
N ILE A 209 -6.66 17.70 3.73
CA ILE A 209 -7.18 19.04 3.48
C ILE A 209 -6.61 19.54 2.15
N PHE A 210 -7.49 19.76 1.17
CA PHE A 210 -7.12 20.24 -0.15
C PHE A 210 -7.17 21.78 -0.23
N ASP A 211 -6.02 22.42 -0.19
CA ASP A 211 -5.90 23.87 -0.18
C ASP A 211 -6.30 24.47 -1.54
N GLY A 212 -7.18 25.47 -1.52
CA GLY A 212 -7.70 26.10 -2.74
C GLY A 212 -8.89 25.36 -3.38
N HIS A 213 -9.39 24.29 -2.78
CA HIS A 213 -10.59 23.59 -3.25
C HIS A 213 -11.84 24.49 -3.11
N PRO A 214 -12.75 24.56 -4.11
CA PRO A 214 -13.87 25.51 -4.11
C PRO A 214 -14.90 25.27 -2.99
N ALA A 215 -15.17 24.00 -2.65
CA ALA A 215 -16.15 23.63 -1.62
C ALA A 215 -15.74 22.34 -0.90
N LEU A 216 -14.71 22.41 -0.05
CA LEU A 216 -14.24 21.22 0.69
C LEU A 216 -15.18 20.93 1.87
N THR A 217 -16.19 20.10 1.65
CA THR A 217 -17.12 19.63 2.68
C THR A 217 -17.34 18.12 2.57
N ARG A 218 -17.82 17.50 3.66
CA ARG A 218 -18.18 16.08 3.71
C ARG A 218 -19.24 15.77 2.64
N ILE A 219 -19.18 14.54 2.11
CA ILE A 219 -20.07 14.09 1.03
C ILE A 219 -20.59 12.67 1.20
N MET A 220 -19.85 11.82 1.91
CA MET A 220 -20.20 10.42 2.15
C MET A 220 -20.74 10.23 3.56
N MET A 221 -20.11 10.86 4.55
CA MET A 221 -20.50 10.77 5.96
C MET A 221 -21.51 11.84 6.34
N PRO A 222 -22.38 11.56 7.33
CA PRO A 222 -23.23 12.58 7.94
C PRO A 222 -22.42 13.80 8.41
N ASP A 223 -23.02 14.98 8.36
CA ASP A 223 -22.36 16.25 8.71
C ASP A 223 -21.83 16.30 10.16
N ASP A 224 -22.46 15.54 11.07
CA ASP A 224 -22.08 15.43 12.49
C ASP A 224 -21.05 14.33 12.78
N TRP A 225 -20.59 13.61 11.75
CA TRP A 225 -19.62 12.54 11.92
C TRP A 225 -18.28 13.07 12.43
N GLN A 226 -17.70 12.36 13.40
CA GLN A 226 -16.38 12.69 13.96
C GLN A 226 -15.34 11.67 13.52
N GLY A 227 -14.23 12.15 12.98
CA GLY A 227 -13.14 11.32 12.47
C GLY A 227 -13.28 10.92 11.00
N PHE A 228 -12.40 10.01 10.59
CA PHE A 228 -12.08 9.66 9.21
C PHE A 228 -12.05 8.12 9.03
N PRO A 229 -13.16 7.50 8.57
CA PRO A 229 -13.38 6.05 8.69
C PRO A 229 -12.37 5.14 7.99
N GLN A 230 -11.72 5.58 6.90
CA GLN A 230 -10.80 4.72 6.15
C GLN A 230 -9.36 4.76 6.67
N ARG A 231 -9.07 5.61 7.66
CA ARG A 231 -7.79 5.61 8.34
C ARG A 231 -7.59 4.30 9.14
N LYS A 232 -6.36 3.79 9.17
CA LYS A 232 -6.05 2.48 9.79
C LYS A 232 -6.03 2.50 11.31
N ASP A 233 -5.95 3.67 11.92
CA ASP A 233 -6.09 3.93 13.35
C ASP A 233 -7.55 4.17 13.78
N TYR A 234 -8.46 4.38 12.82
CA TYR A 234 -9.88 4.51 13.11
C TYR A 234 -10.43 3.16 13.61
N PRO A 235 -11.08 3.11 14.78
CA PRO A 235 -11.62 1.87 15.30
C PRO A 235 -12.68 1.34 14.34
N LEU A 236 -12.56 0.07 13.95
CA LEU A 236 -13.56 -0.56 13.10
C LEU A 236 -14.87 -0.62 13.90
N GLY A 237 -15.78 0.29 13.58
CA GLY A 237 -17.02 0.45 14.31
C GLY A 237 -17.79 -0.87 14.38
N GLY A 238 -18.31 -1.17 15.56
CA GLY A 238 -19.44 -2.05 15.75
C GLY A 238 -20.41 -1.28 16.63
N ILE A 239 -21.53 -0.82 16.08
CA ILE A 239 -22.69 -0.57 16.93
C ILE A 239 -23.01 -1.96 17.50
N PRO A 240 -22.99 -2.18 18.83
CA PRO A 240 -23.55 -3.40 19.37
C PRO A 240 -24.98 -3.42 18.86
N VAL A 241 -25.28 -4.30 17.91
CA VAL A 241 -26.65 -4.47 17.44
C VAL A 241 -27.41 -4.88 18.69
N GLU A 242 -28.19 -3.97 19.24
CA GLU A 242 -29.15 -4.29 20.30
C GLU A 242 -30.24 -5.16 19.66
N TYR A 243 -29.91 -6.43 19.41
CA TYR A 243 -30.94 -7.43 19.55
C TYR A 243 -31.40 -7.32 21.00
N LYS A 244 -32.69 -7.09 21.22
CA LYS A 244 -33.29 -7.09 22.57
C LYS A 244 -32.77 -8.31 23.34
N GLY A 245 -31.84 -8.07 24.26
CA GLY A 245 -31.25 -9.09 25.14
C GLY A 245 -29.83 -9.60 24.83
N ALA A 246 -29.12 -9.14 23.80
CA ALA A 246 -27.72 -9.52 23.57
C ALA A 246 -26.85 -8.36 23.08
N GLN A 247 -25.86 -7.97 23.89
CA GLN A 247 -24.84 -6.97 23.54
C GLN A 247 -23.63 -7.67 22.93
N ILE A 248 -23.38 -7.49 21.63
CA ILE A 248 -22.18 -8.03 20.96
C ILE A 248 -21.11 -6.93 20.97
N PRO A 249 -19.95 -7.12 21.66
CA PRO A 249 -18.90 -6.12 21.67
C PRO A 249 -18.30 -5.92 20.27
N ALA A 250 -17.76 -4.71 20.05
CA ALA A 250 -17.07 -4.35 18.82
C ALA A 250 -15.91 -5.34 18.55
N PRO A 251 -15.53 -5.59 17.29
CA PRO A 251 -14.57 -6.66 16.94
C PRO A 251 -13.22 -6.57 17.67
N ASP A 252 -12.77 -5.37 18.00
CA ASP A 252 -11.59 -5.03 18.80
C ASP A 252 -11.72 -5.38 20.29
N GLN A 253 -12.96 -5.53 20.78
CA GLN A 253 -13.31 -5.82 22.18
C GLN A 253 -13.87 -7.24 22.39
N ARG A 254 -13.96 -8.06 21.33
CA ARG A 254 -14.40 -9.45 21.45
C ARG A 254 -13.36 -10.27 22.20
N ARG A 255 -13.81 -11.21 23.04
CA ARG A 255 -12.95 -12.14 23.80
C ARG A 255 -11.91 -12.77 22.87
N SER A 256 -10.64 -12.44 23.11
CA SER A 256 -9.51 -13.23 22.65
C SER A 256 -9.48 -14.54 23.46
N TYR A 257 -9.60 -15.68 22.79
CA TYR A 257 -9.32 -16.97 23.42
C TYR A 257 -7.80 -17.09 23.57
N SER A 258 -7.35 -17.19 24.83
CA SER A 258 -5.97 -17.44 25.24
C SER A 258 -5.53 -18.87 24.96
#